data_AF-A0A6A0B9A8-F1
#
_entry.id   AF-A0A6A0B9A8-F1
#
_cell.length_a   1.000
_cell.length_b   1.000
_cell.length_c   1.000
_cell.angle_alpha   90.00
_cell.angle_beta   90.00
_cell.angle_gamma   90.00
#
_symmetry.space_group_name_H-M   'P 1'
#
loop_
_entity.id
_entity.type
_entity.pdbx_description
1 polymer ?
#
loop_
_entity_poly.entity_id
_entity_poly.type
_entity_poly.pdbx_seq_one_letter_code
_entity_poly.pdbx_strand_id
1 'polypeptide(L)'
;MLQELDEIRKDKKIKIKDLEKHGISKNKYYRLLRGETSFSLSDYTSLIMLLNITPEESKKMLFKPATFYDFQPHNVTAATKYTSYDINQIIMSINAIFVLAQNDDSKIDESLAILNTLKENKYISEFFPITIDYIDLCIASLKGDTTGYKAYFDKFYSAIMARDVWQSYELNSLFYIIVNDDFNDSSILATLVGELDKRYNVALDDYETIMMITMFRGFLFTRAVESRQISTINYAYAAVQHATPSTMVIHVATLQRYYEIVYFYLIGRTEAAEKNSIKLMSTVEYLYDTAPFSSRPETDAPLLSVSEMFMSDINELKQSISKWRLDLNIPKDYNLLTPPPPRKS
;
A
#
# COMPACT_ATOMS: atom_id res chain seq x y z
N MET A 1 0.40 23.74 12.04
CA MET A 1 1.74 24.24 11.62
C MET A 1 2.28 25.43 12.43
N LEU A 2 1.98 26.70 12.12
CA LEU A 2 2.77 27.82 12.67
C LEU A 2 2.57 28.07 14.17
N GLN A 3 1.32 27.94 14.63
CA GLN A 3 0.99 28.02 16.05
C GLN A 3 1.65 26.87 16.83
N GLU A 4 1.57 25.66 16.28
CA GLU A 4 2.18 24.44 16.82
C GLU A 4 3.72 24.56 16.95
N LEU A 5 4.41 25.13 15.95
CA LEU A 5 5.85 25.40 16.04
C LEU A 5 6.20 26.42 17.14
N ASP A 6 5.36 27.43 17.39
CA ASP A 6 5.56 28.38 18.49
C ASP A 6 5.25 27.75 19.85
N GLU A 7 4.28 26.86 19.94
CA GLU A 7 4.01 26.06 21.14
C GLU A 7 5.21 25.18 21.49
N ILE A 8 5.72 24.39 20.56
CA ILE A 8 6.92 23.56 20.77
C ILE A 8 8.12 24.42 21.19
N ARG A 9 8.30 25.59 20.56
CA ARG A 9 9.37 26.52 20.95
C ARG A 9 9.22 26.96 22.41
N LYS A 10 8.01 27.35 22.83
CA LYS A 10 7.71 27.77 24.22
C LYS A 10 7.97 26.64 25.20
N ASP A 11 7.52 25.44 24.88
CA ASP A 11 7.64 24.26 25.74
C ASP A 11 9.09 23.81 25.90
N LYS A 12 9.86 23.85 24.79
CA LYS A 12 11.32 23.64 24.80
C LYS A 12 12.11 24.82 25.37
N LYS A 13 11.43 25.90 25.81
CA LYS A 13 12.01 27.12 26.42
C LYS A 13 13.06 27.80 25.54
N ILE A 14 12.93 27.69 24.21
CA ILE A 14 13.85 28.31 23.24
C ILE A 14 13.49 29.78 23.09
N LYS A 15 14.44 30.69 23.30
CA LYS A 15 14.19 32.14 23.20
C LYS A 15 14.24 32.57 21.74
N ILE A 16 13.45 33.58 21.39
CA ILE A 16 13.48 34.15 20.03
C ILE A 16 14.88 34.68 19.67
N LYS A 17 15.62 35.20 20.65
CA LYS A 17 17.02 35.63 20.46
C LYS A 17 17.93 34.50 19.95
N ASP A 18 17.62 33.25 20.27
CA ASP A 18 18.37 32.11 19.75
C ASP A 18 18.04 31.85 18.27
N LEU A 19 16.81 32.12 17.83
CA LEU A 19 16.43 32.06 16.41
C LEU A 19 17.15 33.11 15.55
N GLU A 20 17.41 34.30 16.12
CA GLU A 20 18.08 35.40 15.41
C GLU A 20 19.51 35.02 15.00
N LYS A 21 20.20 34.19 15.79
CA LYS A 21 21.54 33.67 15.47
C LYS A 21 21.57 32.82 14.21
N HIS A 22 20.41 32.31 13.78
CA HIS A 22 20.25 31.44 12.63
C HIS A 22 19.43 32.11 11.51
N GLY A 23 19.44 33.45 11.46
CA GLY A 23 18.87 34.20 10.33
C GLY A 23 17.37 34.46 10.41
N ILE A 24 16.68 34.02 11.48
CA ILE A 24 15.27 34.28 11.69
C ILE A 24 15.13 35.46 12.67
N SER A 25 15.02 36.67 12.13
CA SER A 25 14.85 37.87 12.97
C SER A 25 13.54 37.82 13.78
N LYS A 26 13.52 38.45 14.96
CA LYS A 26 12.30 38.54 15.79
C LYS A 26 11.09 39.08 15.01
N ASN A 27 11.29 40.12 14.21
CA ASN A 27 10.22 40.69 13.40
C ASN A 27 9.71 39.70 12.35
N LYS A 28 10.63 38.99 11.66
CA LYS A 28 10.26 37.97 10.68
C LYS A 28 9.46 36.85 11.35
N TYR A 29 9.90 36.36 12.50
CA TYR A 29 9.21 35.30 13.25
C TYR A 29 7.76 35.66 13.61
N TYR A 30 7.51 36.85 14.17
CA TYR A 30 6.15 37.25 14.52
C TYR A 30 5.27 37.55 13.30
N ARG A 31 5.84 38.08 12.21
CA ARG A 31 5.12 38.24 10.94
C ARG A 31 4.71 36.88 10.37
N LEU A 32 5.57 35.87 10.49
CA LEU A 32 5.27 34.49 10.09
C LEU A 32 4.11 33.95 10.92
N LEU A 33 4.15 34.05 12.26
CA LEU A 33 3.06 33.58 13.13
C LEU A 33 1.70 34.23 12.84
N ARG A 34 1.70 35.48 12.36
CA ARG A 34 0.48 36.22 11.99
C ARG A 34 0.02 35.97 10.54
N GLY A 35 0.76 35.17 9.77
CA GLY A 35 0.46 34.91 8.35
C GLY A 35 0.76 36.10 7.42
N GLU A 36 1.51 37.10 7.88
CA GLU A 36 1.85 38.32 7.13
C GLU A 36 3.04 38.11 6.17
N THR A 37 3.69 36.95 6.22
CA THR A 37 4.79 36.53 5.35
C THR A 37 4.89 35.00 5.33
N SER A 38 5.51 34.42 4.30
CA SER A 38 5.71 32.97 4.15
C SER A 38 7.11 32.54 4.55
N PHE A 39 7.25 31.29 5.01
CA PHE A 39 8.56 30.67 5.25
C PHE A 39 9.27 30.43 3.92
N SER A 40 10.56 30.74 3.83
CA SER A 40 11.41 30.05 2.86
C SER A 40 11.72 28.65 3.36
N LEU A 41 12.07 27.72 2.47
CA LEU A 41 12.50 26.39 2.85
C LEU A 41 13.68 26.44 3.84
N SER A 42 14.64 27.35 3.61
CA SER A 42 15.80 27.56 4.50
C SER A 42 15.41 28.00 5.91
N ASP A 43 14.42 28.89 6.03
CA ASP A 43 13.92 29.34 7.33
C ASP A 43 13.24 28.18 8.07
N TYR A 44 12.47 27.36 7.35
CA TYR A 44 11.76 26.22 7.93
C TYR A 44 12.75 25.16 8.41
N THR A 45 13.73 24.79 7.59
CA THR A 45 14.80 23.85 7.96
C THR A 45 15.57 24.34 9.19
N SER A 46 15.93 25.62 9.22
CA SER A 46 16.64 26.21 10.37
C SER A 46 15.81 26.14 11.64
N LEU A 47 14.50 26.43 11.53
CA LEU A 47 13.58 26.38 12.66
C LEU A 47 13.41 24.96 13.20
N ILE A 48 13.15 23.95 12.35
CA ILE A 48 12.97 22.57 12.82
C ILE A 48 14.26 22.01 13.45
N MET A 49 15.43 22.36 12.90
CA MET A 49 16.71 21.98 13.49
C MET A 49 16.93 22.61 14.86
N LEU A 50 16.61 23.91 15.02
CA LEU A 50 16.71 24.60 16.32
C LEU A 50 15.76 24.02 17.36
N LEU A 51 14.57 23.62 16.91
CA LEU A 51 13.59 22.99 17.75
C LEU A 51 13.91 21.52 18.03
N ASN A 52 14.99 20.95 17.48
CA ASN A 52 15.28 19.51 17.53
C ASN A 52 14.06 18.68 17.13
N ILE A 53 13.46 19.03 15.98
CA ILE A 53 12.37 18.31 15.35
C ILE A 53 12.98 17.61 14.13
N THR A 54 12.80 16.30 14.03
CA THR A 54 13.24 15.52 12.88
C THR A 54 12.41 15.85 11.64
N PRO A 55 12.94 15.64 10.42
CA PRO A 55 12.14 15.84 9.20
C PRO A 55 10.83 15.05 9.18
N GLU A 56 10.82 13.84 9.75
CA GLU A 56 9.63 12.99 9.82
C GLU A 56 8.56 13.56 10.76
N GLU A 57 8.95 14.07 11.93
CA GLU A 57 8.02 14.77 12.83
C GLU A 57 7.48 16.06 12.19
N SER A 58 8.32 16.77 11.43
CA SER A 58 7.94 18.03 10.81
C SER A 58 6.96 17.84 9.64
N LYS A 59 7.00 16.68 8.97
CA LYS A 59 6.05 16.30 7.91
C LYS A 59 4.59 16.41 8.38
N LYS A 60 4.29 15.92 9.59
CA LYS A 60 2.93 15.96 10.18
C LYS A 60 2.41 17.37 10.44
N MET A 61 3.32 18.35 10.53
CA MET A 61 2.98 19.76 10.72
C MET A 61 2.67 20.45 9.38
N LEU A 62 3.30 19.99 8.29
CA LEU A 62 3.12 20.53 6.93
C LEU A 62 1.88 19.96 6.26
N PHE A 63 1.66 18.66 6.43
CA PHE A 63 0.58 17.93 5.81
C PHE A 63 -0.30 17.31 6.88
N LYS A 64 -1.59 17.61 6.85
CA LYS A 64 -2.54 16.98 7.78
C LYS A 64 -2.67 15.49 7.40
N PRO A 65 -2.51 14.54 8.33
CA PRO A 65 -2.88 13.17 8.06
C PRO A 65 -4.38 13.12 7.79
N ALA A 66 -4.75 12.58 6.63
CA ALA A 66 -6.13 12.46 6.22
C ALA A 66 -6.80 11.31 6.98
N THR A 67 -7.99 11.52 7.50
CA THR A 67 -8.81 10.46 8.12
C THR A 67 -10.18 10.38 7.48
N PHE A 68 -10.84 9.23 7.57
CA PHE A 68 -12.23 9.04 7.13
C PHE A 68 -13.16 10.15 7.64
N TYR A 69 -13.02 10.51 8.92
CA TYR A 69 -13.88 11.51 9.57
C TYR A 69 -13.71 12.93 9.01
N ASP A 70 -12.54 13.27 8.48
CA ASP A 70 -12.26 14.61 7.94
C ASP A 70 -13.15 14.96 6.73
N PHE A 71 -13.65 13.95 6.02
CA PHE A 71 -14.37 14.11 4.76
C PHE A 71 -15.84 13.70 4.85
N GLN A 72 -16.33 13.33 6.03
CA GLN A 72 -17.76 13.11 6.21
C GLN A 72 -18.54 14.40 5.95
N PRO A 73 -19.69 14.36 5.26
CA PRO A 73 -20.41 15.55 4.81
C PRO A 73 -20.68 16.60 5.90
N HIS A 74 -20.90 16.16 7.15
CA HIS A 74 -21.16 17.04 8.29
C HIS A 74 -19.89 17.71 8.87
N ASN A 75 -18.69 17.20 8.53
CA ASN A 75 -17.40 17.75 8.94
C ASN A 75 -16.73 18.58 7.83
N VAL A 76 -17.33 18.64 6.62
CA VAL A 76 -16.83 19.43 5.50
C VAL A 76 -17.06 20.90 5.79
N THR A 77 -16.00 21.58 6.19
CA THR A 77 -15.98 23.04 6.32
C THR A 77 -15.35 23.67 5.09
N ALA A 78 -15.48 25.00 4.95
CA ALA A 78 -14.68 25.72 3.96
C ALA A 78 -13.19 25.42 4.12
N ALA A 79 -12.69 25.21 5.36
CA ALA A 79 -11.29 24.87 5.62
C ALA A 79 -10.91 23.51 5.03
N THR A 80 -11.77 22.49 5.12
CA THR A 80 -11.53 21.14 4.56
C THR A 80 -11.24 21.17 3.05
N LYS A 81 -11.84 22.13 2.31
CA LYS A 81 -11.62 22.30 0.87
C LYS A 81 -10.24 22.85 0.50
N TYR A 82 -9.55 23.51 1.44
CA TYR A 82 -8.24 24.15 1.22
C TYR A 82 -7.11 23.53 2.05
N THR A 83 -7.39 22.50 2.85
CA THR A 83 -6.38 21.81 3.65
C THR A 83 -5.45 20.98 2.74
N SER A 84 -4.14 21.13 2.95
CA SER A 84 -3.11 20.28 2.35
C SER A 84 -2.96 19.00 3.17
N TYR A 85 -3.36 17.88 2.59
CA TYR A 85 -3.26 16.55 3.19
C TYR A 85 -2.02 15.81 2.70
N ASP A 86 -1.56 14.83 3.49
CA ASP A 86 -0.61 13.84 3.00
C ASP A 86 -1.29 12.98 1.93
N ILE A 87 -0.78 13.01 0.70
CA ILE A 87 -1.42 12.34 -0.43
C ILE A 87 -1.46 10.82 -0.27
N ASN A 88 -0.46 10.19 0.35
CA ASN A 88 -0.49 8.74 0.58
C ASN A 88 -1.65 8.40 1.54
N GLN A 89 -1.88 9.23 2.57
CA GLN A 89 -3.02 9.06 3.49
C GLN A 89 -4.37 9.30 2.81
N ILE A 90 -4.43 10.19 1.81
CA ILE A 90 -5.62 10.36 0.97
C ILE A 90 -5.91 9.08 0.18
N ILE A 91 -4.89 8.50 -0.48
CA ILE A 91 -5.04 7.25 -1.21
C ILE A 91 -5.50 6.10 -0.29
N MET A 92 -4.89 5.97 0.89
CA MET A 92 -5.33 5.01 1.92
C MET A 92 -6.78 5.26 2.35
N SER A 93 -7.17 6.52 2.53
CA SER A 93 -8.54 6.88 2.92
C SER A 93 -9.55 6.52 1.84
N ILE A 94 -9.26 6.82 0.57
CA ILE A 94 -10.09 6.43 -0.58
C ILE A 94 -10.30 4.91 -0.58
N ASN A 95 -9.21 4.16 -0.42
CA ASN A 95 -9.25 2.71 -0.35
C ASN A 95 -10.13 2.20 0.80
N ALA A 96 -9.93 2.73 2.01
CA ALA A 96 -10.71 2.34 3.18
C ALA A 96 -12.21 2.63 3.00
N ILE A 97 -12.56 3.77 2.41
CA ILE A 97 -13.94 4.15 2.07
C ILE A 97 -14.53 3.15 1.06
N PHE A 98 -13.76 2.80 0.03
CA PHE A 98 -14.19 1.88 -1.01
C PHE A 98 -14.46 0.47 -0.45
N VAL A 99 -13.50 -0.09 0.31
CA VAL A 99 -13.64 -1.41 0.93
C VAL A 99 -14.79 -1.45 1.94
N LEU A 100 -15.02 -0.37 2.69
CA LEU A 100 -16.16 -0.26 3.60
C LEU A 100 -17.48 -0.39 2.83
N ALA A 101 -17.63 0.32 1.72
CA ALA A 101 -18.83 0.28 0.88
C ALA A 101 -19.02 -1.07 0.16
N GLN A 102 -17.95 -1.76 -0.22
CA GLN A 102 -18.04 -3.10 -0.81
C GLN A 102 -18.52 -4.17 0.18
N ASN A 103 -18.23 -3.99 1.47
CA ASN A 103 -18.59 -4.95 2.52
C ASN A 103 -19.94 -4.65 3.19
N ASP A 104 -20.47 -3.44 3.03
CA ASP A 104 -21.74 -3.00 3.62
C ASP A 104 -22.49 -2.06 2.67
N ASP A 105 -23.51 -2.59 1.98
CA ASP A 105 -24.35 -1.84 1.04
C ASP A 105 -24.97 -0.59 1.68
N SER A 106 -25.22 -0.59 2.99
CA SER A 106 -25.78 0.57 3.70
C SER A 106 -24.81 1.76 3.75
N LYS A 107 -23.53 1.53 3.46
CA LYS A 107 -22.46 2.53 3.44
C LYS A 107 -22.18 3.11 2.06
N ILE A 108 -22.82 2.61 1.00
CA ILE A 108 -22.57 3.07 -0.38
C ILE A 108 -22.83 4.57 -0.53
N ASP A 109 -24.00 5.06 -0.10
CA ASP A 109 -24.37 6.48 -0.26
C ASP A 109 -23.45 7.42 0.54
N GLU A 110 -23.13 7.04 1.79
CA GLU A 110 -22.19 7.77 2.63
C GLU A 110 -20.81 7.85 1.96
N SER A 111 -20.33 6.71 1.46
CA SER A 111 -19.02 6.59 0.81
C SER A 111 -18.95 7.39 -0.49
N LEU A 112 -19.99 7.36 -1.31
CA LEU A 112 -20.09 8.18 -2.51
C LEU A 112 -20.06 9.69 -2.17
N ALA A 113 -20.74 10.12 -1.12
CA ALA A 113 -20.71 11.53 -0.70
C ALA A 113 -19.30 11.96 -0.25
N ILE A 114 -18.60 11.10 0.49
CA ILE A 114 -17.22 11.34 0.94
C ILE A 114 -16.26 11.42 -0.25
N LEU A 115 -16.35 10.46 -1.19
CA LEU A 115 -15.51 10.45 -2.40
C LEU A 115 -15.71 11.71 -3.25
N ASN A 116 -16.95 12.17 -3.42
CA ASN A 116 -17.21 13.44 -4.11
C ASN A 116 -16.63 14.65 -3.37
N THR A 117 -16.71 14.67 -2.03
CA THR A 117 -16.07 15.71 -1.21
C THR A 117 -14.56 15.77 -1.43
N LEU A 118 -13.90 14.60 -1.48
CA LEU A 118 -12.46 14.52 -1.75
C LEU A 118 -12.09 15.11 -3.11
N LYS A 119 -12.91 14.88 -4.15
CA LYS A 119 -12.69 15.49 -5.48
C LYS A 119 -12.77 17.02 -5.45
N GLU A 120 -13.61 17.59 -4.59
CA GLU A 120 -13.76 19.04 -4.46
C GLU A 120 -12.63 19.71 -3.69
N ASN A 121 -11.74 18.94 -3.05
CA ASN A 121 -10.58 19.53 -2.39
C ASN A 121 -9.66 20.17 -3.43
N LYS A 122 -9.33 21.46 -3.22
CA LYS A 122 -8.52 22.24 -4.16
C LYS A 122 -7.12 21.65 -4.33
N TYR A 123 -6.50 21.21 -3.24
CA TYR A 123 -5.13 20.69 -3.29
C TYR A 123 -5.06 19.36 -4.04
N ILE A 124 -6.01 18.45 -3.80
CA ILE A 124 -6.08 17.16 -4.51
C ILE A 124 -6.34 17.39 -6.00
N SER A 125 -7.33 18.22 -6.34
CA SER A 125 -7.69 18.48 -7.74
C SER A 125 -6.61 19.24 -8.53
N GLU A 126 -5.90 20.19 -7.91
CA GLU A 126 -4.87 21.00 -8.56
C GLU A 126 -3.53 20.26 -8.69
N PHE A 127 -3.09 19.55 -7.65
CA PHE A 127 -1.75 18.96 -7.60
C PHE A 127 -1.72 17.45 -7.86
N PHE A 128 -2.84 16.74 -7.69
CA PHE A 128 -2.92 15.29 -7.84
C PHE A 128 -4.07 14.86 -8.76
N PRO A 129 -4.07 15.28 -10.03
CA PRO A 129 -5.17 14.98 -10.97
C PRO A 129 -5.37 13.48 -11.23
N ILE A 130 -4.31 12.65 -11.12
CA ILE A 130 -4.44 11.18 -11.22
C ILE A 130 -5.27 10.61 -10.06
N THR A 131 -5.22 11.21 -8.87
CA THR A 131 -6.06 10.81 -7.74
C THR A 131 -7.54 11.07 -8.04
N ILE A 132 -7.86 12.10 -8.83
CA ILE A 132 -9.25 12.34 -9.24
C ILE A 132 -9.74 11.21 -10.14
N ASP A 133 -8.91 10.74 -11.08
CA ASP A 133 -9.22 9.59 -11.92
C ASP A 133 -9.41 8.31 -11.09
N TYR A 134 -8.61 8.12 -10.03
CA TYR A 134 -8.79 7.02 -9.09
C TYR A 134 -10.11 7.12 -8.30
N ILE A 135 -10.48 8.31 -7.83
CA ILE A 135 -11.77 8.49 -7.14
C ILE A 135 -12.93 8.20 -8.10
N ASP A 136 -12.85 8.66 -9.35
CA ASP A 136 -13.86 8.39 -10.36
C ASP A 136 -14.00 6.89 -10.69
N LEU A 137 -12.88 6.17 -10.72
CA LEU A 137 -12.86 4.72 -10.82
C LEU A 137 -13.64 4.06 -9.67
N CYS A 138 -13.34 4.42 -8.42
CA CYS A 138 -14.04 3.90 -7.24
C CYS A 138 -15.54 4.23 -7.27
N ILE A 139 -15.91 5.47 -7.64
CA ILE A 139 -17.31 5.89 -7.76
C ILE A 139 -18.05 5.07 -8.83
N ALA A 140 -17.42 4.85 -9.98
CA ALA A 140 -18.03 4.05 -11.06
C ALA A 140 -18.25 2.60 -10.61
N SER A 141 -17.28 2.00 -9.92
CA SER A 141 -17.42 0.66 -9.35
C SER A 141 -18.57 0.57 -8.35
N LEU A 142 -18.64 1.49 -7.37
CA LEU A 142 -19.71 1.49 -6.36
C LEU A 142 -21.12 1.71 -6.95
N LYS A 143 -21.20 2.35 -8.11
CA LYS A 143 -22.46 2.53 -8.86
C LYS A 143 -22.80 1.37 -9.78
N GLY A 144 -21.92 0.37 -9.92
CA GLY A 144 -22.06 -0.70 -10.89
C GLY A 144 -21.90 -0.26 -12.35
N ASP A 145 -21.29 0.91 -12.60
CA ASP A 145 -21.01 1.41 -13.95
C ASP A 145 -19.75 0.76 -14.52
N THR A 146 -19.93 -0.40 -15.15
CA THR A 146 -18.84 -1.20 -15.72
C THR A 146 -18.11 -0.49 -16.88
N THR A 147 -18.82 0.33 -17.65
CA THR A 147 -18.23 1.05 -18.79
C THR A 147 -17.42 2.23 -18.31
N GLY A 148 -17.97 3.03 -17.39
CA GLY A 148 -17.26 4.11 -16.72
C GLY A 148 -16.05 3.58 -15.97
N TYR A 149 -16.21 2.50 -15.20
CA TYR A 149 -15.12 1.85 -14.48
C TYR A 149 -13.95 1.53 -15.40
N LYS A 150 -14.19 0.83 -16.52
CA LYS A 150 -13.13 0.49 -17.47
C LYS A 150 -12.45 1.73 -18.05
N ALA A 151 -13.22 2.74 -18.44
CA ALA A 151 -12.69 3.98 -19.00
C ALA A 151 -11.79 4.74 -17.99
N TYR A 152 -12.22 4.82 -16.72
CA TYR A 152 -11.44 5.46 -15.66
C TYR A 152 -10.20 4.63 -15.31
N PHE A 153 -10.29 3.30 -15.32
CA PHE A 153 -9.15 2.41 -15.10
C PHE A 153 -8.10 2.61 -16.18
N ASP A 154 -8.50 2.54 -17.46
CA ASP A 154 -7.58 2.70 -18.60
C ASP A 154 -6.90 4.08 -18.56
N LYS A 155 -7.66 5.13 -18.23
CA LYS A 155 -7.15 6.50 -18.08
C LYS A 155 -6.13 6.61 -16.94
N PHE A 156 -6.50 6.15 -15.75
CA PHE A 156 -5.65 6.17 -14.56
C PHE A 156 -4.36 5.37 -14.79
N TYR A 157 -4.50 4.12 -15.27
CA TYR A 157 -3.38 3.21 -15.51
C TYR A 157 -2.43 3.80 -16.55
N SER A 158 -2.96 4.27 -17.68
CA SER A 158 -2.13 4.90 -18.72
C SER A 158 -1.40 6.14 -18.21
N ALA A 159 -2.05 6.95 -17.36
CA ALA A 159 -1.43 8.14 -16.78
C ALA A 159 -0.26 7.80 -15.83
N ILE A 160 -0.37 6.74 -15.03
CA ILE A 160 0.74 6.25 -14.20
C ILE A 160 1.85 5.64 -15.07
N MET A 161 1.48 4.81 -16.04
CA MET A 161 2.43 4.14 -16.94
C MET A 161 3.11 5.10 -17.92
N ALA A 162 2.63 6.32 -18.08
CA ALA A 162 3.32 7.37 -18.84
C ALA A 162 4.44 8.07 -18.05
N ARG A 163 4.52 7.87 -16.72
CA ARG A 163 5.56 8.49 -15.88
C ARG A 163 6.87 7.71 -15.95
N ASP A 164 7.96 8.43 -16.18
CA ASP A 164 9.31 7.85 -16.25
C ASP A 164 9.87 7.44 -14.87
N VAL A 165 9.42 8.13 -13.81
CA VAL A 165 9.85 7.90 -12.43
C VAL A 165 8.62 7.72 -11.56
N TRP A 166 8.65 6.68 -10.73
CA TRP A 166 7.63 6.41 -9.74
C TRP A 166 8.11 6.76 -8.34
N GLN A 167 7.18 7.21 -7.51
CA GLN A 167 7.30 7.50 -6.09
C GLN A 167 6.31 6.59 -5.32
N SER A 168 6.31 6.68 -3.99
CA SER A 168 5.38 5.90 -3.16
C SER A 168 3.92 6.12 -3.55
N TYR A 169 3.61 7.30 -4.11
CA TYR A 169 2.28 7.67 -4.57
C TYR A 169 1.76 6.75 -5.67
N GLU A 170 2.53 6.54 -6.75
CA GLU A 170 2.13 5.65 -7.86
C GLU A 170 1.95 4.22 -7.37
N LEU A 171 2.88 3.76 -6.53
CA LEU A 171 2.86 2.40 -5.99
C LEU A 171 1.63 2.15 -5.11
N ASN A 172 1.36 3.05 -4.15
CA ASN A 172 0.17 2.96 -3.31
C ASN A 172 -1.11 2.98 -4.15
N SER A 173 -1.21 3.89 -5.12
CA SER A 173 -2.41 4.02 -5.95
C SER A 173 -2.67 2.75 -6.78
N LEU A 174 -1.63 2.16 -7.37
CA LEU A 174 -1.73 0.89 -8.10
C LEU A 174 -2.05 -0.29 -7.17
N PHE A 175 -1.48 -0.30 -5.98
CA PHE A 175 -1.59 -1.42 -5.03
C PHE A 175 -3.03 -1.62 -4.62
N TYR A 176 -3.71 -0.54 -4.22
CA TYR A 176 -5.07 -0.61 -3.76
C TYR A 176 -6.08 -1.00 -4.85
N ILE A 177 -5.86 -0.58 -6.10
CA ILE A 177 -6.69 -1.04 -7.23
C ILE A 177 -6.52 -2.54 -7.44
N ILE A 178 -5.28 -3.03 -7.42
CA ILE A 178 -5.01 -4.45 -7.64
C ILE A 178 -5.60 -5.33 -6.54
N VAL A 179 -5.53 -4.87 -5.29
CA VAL A 179 -6.07 -5.59 -4.15
C VAL A 179 -7.60 -5.63 -4.15
N ASN A 180 -8.27 -4.51 -4.44
CA ASN A 180 -9.72 -4.46 -4.28
C ASN A 180 -10.51 -5.10 -5.43
N ASP A 181 -9.99 -5.04 -6.65
CA ASP A 181 -10.73 -5.48 -7.83
C ASP A 181 -10.47 -6.95 -8.20
N ASP A 182 -9.94 -7.73 -7.24
CA ASP A 182 -9.49 -9.12 -7.43
C ASP A 182 -8.76 -9.26 -8.77
N PHE A 183 -7.79 -8.37 -9.01
CA PHE A 183 -7.37 -8.07 -10.37
C PHE A 183 -6.82 -9.33 -11.07
N ASN A 184 -7.59 -9.82 -12.05
CA ASN A 184 -7.38 -11.14 -12.65
C ASN A 184 -6.47 -11.12 -13.90
N ASP A 185 -6.15 -9.94 -14.43
CA ASP A 185 -5.31 -9.81 -15.62
C ASP A 185 -3.82 -9.91 -15.26
N SER A 186 -3.29 -11.14 -15.38
CA SER A 186 -1.87 -11.45 -15.18
C SER A 186 -0.92 -10.64 -16.09
N SER A 187 -1.38 -10.15 -17.25
CA SER A 187 -0.53 -9.42 -18.19
C SER A 187 -0.21 -8.00 -17.71
N ILE A 188 -1.20 -7.34 -17.10
CA ILE A 188 -1.02 -6.01 -16.49
C ILE A 188 -0.14 -6.13 -15.25
N LEU A 189 -0.34 -7.16 -14.40
CA LEU A 189 0.54 -7.43 -13.25
C LEU A 189 1.99 -7.72 -13.69
N ALA A 190 2.18 -8.51 -14.75
CA ALA A 190 3.51 -8.78 -15.30
C ALA A 190 4.18 -7.51 -15.81
N THR A 191 3.42 -6.65 -16.51
CA THR A 191 3.90 -5.36 -16.98
C THR A 191 4.31 -4.46 -15.82
N LEU A 192 3.47 -4.35 -14.80
CA LEU A 192 3.77 -3.56 -13.60
C LEU A 192 5.04 -4.04 -12.91
N VAL A 193 5.13 -5.34 -12.61
CA VAL A 193 6.31 -5.92 -11.97
C VAL A 193 7.58 -5.71 -12.81
N GLY A 194 7.48 -5.78 -14.14
CA GLY A 194 8.60 -5.51 -15.05
C GLY A 194 9.04 -4.04 -15.08
N GLU A 195 8.18 -3.10 -14.69
CA GLU A 195 8.50 -1.67 -14.62
C GLU A 195 8.94 -1.21 -13.23
N LEU A 196 8.59 -1.94 -12.15
CA LEU A 196 8.96 -1.60 -10.78
C LEU A 196 10.47 -1.34 -10.63
N ASP A 197 11.31 -2.26 -11.12
CA ASP A 197 12.77 -2.16 -10.99
C ASP A 197 13.39 -1.07 -11.87
N LYS A 198 12.67 -0.63 -12.92
CA LYS A 198 13.15 0.39 -13.86
C LYS A 198 12.81 1.81 -13.40
N ARG A 199 11.61 1.98 -12.84
CA ARG A 199 11.00 3.29 -12.59
C ARG A 199 11.07 3.73 -11.15
N TYR A 200 11.26 2.78 -10.23
CA TYR A 200 11.25 3.06 -8.80
C TYR A 200 12.61 2.81 -8.17
N ASN A 201 13.13 3.80 -7.44
CA ASN A 201 14.37 3.68 -6.67
C ASN A 201 14.01 3.55 -5.18
N VAL A 202 13.99 2.30 -4.69
CA VAL A 202 13.61 2.00 -3.31
C VAL A 202 14.70 2.45 -2.34
N ALA A 203 14.37 3.36 -1.43
CA ALA A 203 15.22 3.64 -0.28
C ALA A 203 15.28 2.39 0.61
N LEU A 204 16.47 2.02 1.10
CA LEU A 204 16.68 0.78 1.86
C LEU A 204 15.86 0.71 3.16
N ASP A 205 15.44 1.86 3.67
CA ASP A 205 14.66 2.06 4.90
C ASP A 205 13.17 2.36 4.64
N ASP A 206 12.71 2.38 3.39
CA ASP A 206 11.29 2.53 3.05
C ASP A 206 10.55 1.17 3.12
N TYR A 207 10.30 0.74 4.35
CA TYR A 207 9.75 -0.59 4.65
C TYR A 207 8.34 -0.81 4.06
N GLU A 208 7.52 0.24 4.04
CA GLU A 208 6.17 0.18 3.50
C GLU A 208 6.21 -0.09 1.99
N THR A 209 7.08 0.62 1.28
CA THR A 209 7.26 0.41 -0.16
C THR A 209 7.90 -0.95 -0.47
N ILE A 210 8.91 -1.38 0.29
CA ILE A 210 9.53 -2.71 0.11
C ILE A 210 8.45 -3.81 0.27
N MET A 211 7.56 -3.67 1.26
CA MET A 211 6.45 -4.59 1.48
C MET A 211 5.49 -4.59 0.28
N MET A 212 5.04 -3.41 -0.18
CA MET A 212 4.14 -3.30 -1.34
C MET A 212 4.73 -3.93 -2.61
N ILE A 213 6.00 -3.65 -2.92
CA ILE A 213 6.70 -4.24 -4.07
C ILE A 213 6.74 -5.77 -3.97
N THR A 214 7.02 -6.28 -2.77
CA THR A 214 7.03 -7.73 -2.51
C THR A 214 5.63 -8.32 -2.72
N MET A 215 4.57 -7.62 -2.28
CA MET A 215 3.19 -8.05 -2.49
C MET A 215 2.80 -8.03 -3.97
N PHE A 216 3.17 -7.01 -4.76
CA PHE A 216 2.91 -7.01 -6.22
C PHE A 216 3.52 -8.22 -6.93
N ARG A 217 4.79 -8.52 -6.63
CA ARG A 217 5.50 -9.68 -7.16
C ARG A 217 4.82 -10.99 -6.71
N GLY A 218 4.35 -11.00 -5.47
CA GLY A 218 3.58 -12.08 -4.89
C GLY A 218 2.24 -12.32 -5.58
N PHE A 219 1.46 -11.28 -5.86
CA PHE A 219 0.21 -11.36 -6.60
C PHE A 219 0.44 -11.91 -8.01
N LEU A 220 1.47 -11.42 -8.72
CA LEU A 220 1.86 -11.98 -10.02
C LEU A 220 2.18 -13.47 -9.91
N PHE A 221 2.90 -13.89 -8.88
CA PHE A 221 3.21 -15.30 -8.65
C PHE A 221 1.95 -16.14 -8.45
N THR A 222 1.05 -15.75 -7.55
CA THR A 222 -0.22 -16.43 -7.29
C THR A 222 -1.03 -16.59 -8.58
N ARG A 223 -1.23 -15.50 -9.33
CA ARG A 223 -1.95 -15.51 -10.62
C ARG A 223 -1.28 -16.38 -11.67
N ALA A 224 0.04 -16.37 -11.73
CA ALA A 224 0.79 -17.22 -12.66
C ALA A 224 0.63 -18.71 -12.33
N VAL A 225 0.52 -19.07 -11.05
CA VAL A 225 0.23 -20.44 -10.62
C VAL A 225 -1.17 -20.87 -11.04
N GLU A 226 -2.18 -20.05 -10.76
CA GLU A 226 -3.58 -20.31 -11.14
C GLU A 226 -3.76 -20.49 -12.65
N SER A 227 -3.08 -19.65 -13.43
CA SER A 227 -3.10 -19.67 -14.90
C SER A 227 -2.06 -20.61 -15.54
N ARG A 228 -1.27 -21.34 -14.74
CA ARG A 228 -0.26 -22.32 -15.18
C ARG A 228 0.82 -21.75 -16.11
N GLN A 229 1.18 -20.48 -15.94
CA GLN A 229 2.18 -19.80 -16.76
C GLN A 229 3.61 -20.03 -16.23
N ILE A 230 4.24 -21.15 -16.63
CA ILE A 230 5.53 -21.60 -16.08
C ILE A 230 6.64 -20.53 -16.11
N SER A 231 6.80 -19.80 -17.22
CA SER A 231 7.82 -18.75 -17.34
C SER A 231 7.58 -17.61 -16.34
N THR A 232 6.32 -17.20 -16.21
CA THR A 232 5.89 -16.12 -15.30
C THR A 232 6.03 -16.55 -13.83
N ILE A 233 5.73 -17.81 -13.49
CA ILE A 233 5.94 -18.37 -12.15
C ILE A 233 7.42 -18.24 -11.73
N ASN A 234 8.34 -18.69 -12.57
CA ASN A 234 9.78 -18.64 -12.25
C ASN A 234 10.29 -17.20 -12.11
N TYR A 235 9.88 -16.31 -13.01
CA TYR A 235 10.22 -14.90 -12.94
C TYR A 235 9.69 -14.24 -11.67
N ALA A 236 8.39 -14.39 -11.38
CA ALA A 236 7.76 -13.77 -10.22
C ALA A 236 8.32 -14.30 -8.90
N TYR A 237 8.55 -15.62 -8.80
CA TYR A 237 9.18 -16.21 -7.62
C TYR A 237 10.58 -15.63 -7.37
N ALA A 238 11.44 -15.57 -8.40
CA ALA A 238 12.76 -14.98 -8.26
C ALA A 238 12.70 -13.50 -7.85
N ALA A 239 11.74 -12.74 -8.42
CA ALA A 239 11.52 -11.34 -8.06
C ALA A 239 11.09 -11.17 -6.59
N VAL A 240 10.19 -12.01 -6.08
CA VAL A 240 9.79 -12.01 -4.65
C VAL A 240 11.00 -12.23 -3.74
N GLN A 241 11.90 -13.16 -4.11
CA GLN A 241 13.09 -13.48 -3.30
C GLN A 241 14.20 -12.41 -3.39
N HIS A 242 14.11 -11.44 -4.31
CA HIS A 242 15.12 -10.38 -4.46
C HIS A 242 15.14 -9.36 -3.31
N ALA A 243 14.01 -9.16 -2.63
CA ALA A 243 13.96 -8.23 -1.50
C ALA A 243 14.84 -8.73 -0.35
N THR A 244 15.79 -7.92 0.12
CA THR A 244 16.65 -8.31 1.24
C THR A 244 15.87 -8.14 2.55
N PRO A 245 15.58 -9.23 3.29
CA PRO A 245 14.89 -9.11 4.57
C PRO A 245 15.81 -8.44 5.60
N SER A 246 15.24 -7.59 6.44
CA SER A 246 15.89 -7.07 7.65
C SER A 246 14.97 -7.26 8.84
N THR A 247 15.48 -7.07 10.07
CA THR A 247 14.65 -7.14 11.28
C THR A 247 13.48 -6.17 11.26
N MET A 248 13.60 -5.06 10.53
CA MET A 248 12.53 -4.07 10.36
C MET A 248 11.48 -4.50 9.33
N VAL A 249 11.74 -5.55 8.55
CA VAL A 249 10.86 -6.04 7.48
C VAL A 249 10.56 -7.53 7.62
N ILE A 250 10.28 -7.98 8.85
CA ILE A 250 9.94 -9.37 9.13
C ILE A 250 8.75 -9.88 8.30
N HIS A 251 7.82 -8.99 7.96
CA HIS A 251 6.69 -9.24 7.06
C HIS A 251 7.14 -9.73 5.67
N VAL A 252 8.21 -9.16 5.11
CA VAL A 252 8.74 -9.60 3.81
C VAL A 252 9.34 -11.00 3.91
N ALA A 253 10.03 -11.32 5.01
CA ALA A 253 10.54 -12.66 5.23
C ALA A 253 9.41 -13.70 5.36
N THR A 254 8.32 -13.33 6.05
CA THR A 254 7.09 -14.14 6.17
C THR A 254 6.46 -14.39 4.79
N LEU A 255 6.30 -13.35 3.97
CA LEU A 255 5.78 -13.46 2.60
C LEU A 255 6.70 -14.31 1.71
N GLN A 256 8.01 -14.08 1.75
CA GLN A 256 8.99 -14.87 0.99
C GLN A 256 8.92 -16.36 1.34
N ARG A 257 8.75 -16.68 2.63
CA ARG A 257 8.57 -18.05 3.11
C ARG A 257 7.25 -18.66 2.61
N TYR A 258 6.16 -17.89 2.64
CA TYR A 258 4.87 -18.30 2.07
C TYR A 258 5.02 -18.70 0.60
N TYR A 259 5.63 -17.84 -0.22
CA TYR A 259 5.83 -18.13 -1.64
C TYR A 259 6.81 -19.29 -1.89
N GLU A 260 7.83 -19.47 -1.03
CA GLU A 260 8.73 -20.63 -1.07
C GLU A 260 7.99 -21.95 -0.83
N ILE A 261 7.04 -21.99 0.11
CA ILE A 261 6.21 -23.17 0.37
C ILE A 261 5.43 -23.57 -0.88
N VAL A 262 4.74 -22.61 -1.51
CA VAL A 262 3.98 -22.84 -2.75
C VAL A 262 4.91 -23.30 -3.87
N TYR A 263 6.08 -22.68 -4.01
CA TYR A 263 7.10 -23.09 -4.98
C TYR A 263 7.56 -24.53 -4.76
N PHE A 264 7.77 -24.97 -3.52
CA PHE A 264 8.11 -26.35 -3.19
C PHE A 264 7.02 -27.36 -3.59
N TYR A 265 5.74 -27.02 -3.43
CA TYR A 265 4.66 -27.85 -3.96
C TYR A 265 4.70 -27.97 -5.49
N LEU A 266 5.01 -26.88 -6.21
CA LEU A 266 5.14 -26.87 -7.68
C LEU A 266 6.26 -27.80 -8.15
N ILE A 267 7.42 -27.77 -7.49
CA ILE A 267 8.58 -28.57 -7.88
C ILE A 267 8.59 -29.98 -7.27
N GLY A 268 7.51 -30.40 -6.60
CA GLY A 268 7.35 -31.75 -6.06
C GLY A 268 8.05 -32.02 -4.72
N ARG A 269 8.55 -30.98 -4.03
CA ARG A 269 9.21 -31.07 -2.71
C ARG A 269 8.19 -30.98 -1.56
N THR A 270 7.16 -31.83 -1.59
CA THR A 270 6.03 -31.76 -0.67
C THR A 270 6.45 -31.81 0.81
N GLU A 271 7.35 -32.71 1.21
CA GLU A 271 7.79 -32.79 2.61
C GLU A 271 8.44 -31.49 3.11
N ALA A 272 9.28 -30.87 2.28
CA ALA A 272 9.90 -29.59 2.61
C ALA A 272 8.87 -28.46 2.69
N ALA A 273 7.85 -28.48 1.82
CA ALA A 273 6.74 -27.53 1.86
C ALA A 273 5.96 -27.65 3.18
N GLU A 274 5.53 -28.85 3.57
CA GLU A 274 4.78 -29.09 4.82
C GLU A 274 5.57 -28.66 6.06
N LYS A 275 6.87 -29.02 6.12
CA LYS A 275 7.75 -28.60 7.21
C LYS A 275 7.89 -27.08 7.31
N ASN A 276 7.96 -26.41 6.17
CA ASN A 276 8.03 -24.94 6.13
C ASN A 276 6.68 -24.30 6.47
N SER A 277 5.54 -24.89 6.08
CA SER A 277 4.21 -24.43 6.50
C SER A 277 4.07 -24.42 8.01
N ILE A 278 4.45 -25.50 8.69
CA ILE A 278 4.39 -25.58 10.17
C ILE A 278 5.26 -24.48 10.82
N LYS A 279 6.47 -24.25 10.29
CA LYS A 279 7.35 -23.19 10.78
C LYS A 279 6.79 -21.79 10.53
N LEU A 280 6.22 -21.56 9.35
CA LEU A 280 5.57 -20.30 9.02
C LEU A 280 4.42 -20.03 10.00
N MET A 281 3.60 -21.05 10.29
CA MET A 281 2.47 -20.92 11.22
C MET A 281 2.90 -20.56 12.63
N SER A 282 3.82 -21.31 13.21
CA SER A 282 4.36 -20.95 14.53
C SER A 282 4.99 -19.56 14.57
N THR A 283 5.58 -19.09 13.47
CA THR A 283 6.12 -17.73 13.36
C THR A 283 5.02 -16.68 13.29
N VAL A 284 3.99 -16.89 12.46
CA VAL A 284 2.85 -15.96 12.32
C VAL A 284 2.04 -15.89 13.61
N GLU A 285 1.74 -17.03 14.25
CA GLU A 285 1.10 -17.07 15.56
C GLU A 285 1.91 -16.29 16.60
N TYR A 286 3.23 -16.51 16.65
CA TYR A 286 4.08 -15.75 17.54
C TYR A 286 4.02 -14.24 17.24
N LEU A 287 4.15 -13.82 15.99
CA LEU A 287 4.20 -12.40 15.63
C LEU A 287 2.86 -11.67 15.80
N TYR A 288 1.73 -12.30 15.48
CA TYR A 288 0.42 -11.65 15.41
C TYR A 288 -0.51 -11.98 16.59
N ASP A 289 -0.35 -13.14 17.23
CA ASP A 289 -1.18 -13.53 18.38
C ASP A 289 -0.54 -13.17 19.73
N THR A 290 0.77 -12.88 19.77
CA THR A 290 1.42 -12.35 20.98
C THR A 290 1.62 -10.83 20.98
N ALA A 291 1.27 -10.16 19.88
CA ALA A 291 1.25 -8.69 19.83
C ALA A 291 0.18 -8.15 20.81
N PRO A 292 0.47 -7.11 21.60
CA PRO A 292 -0.42 -6.65 22.67
C PRO A 292 -1.81 -6.28 22.14
N PHE A 293 -2.81 -6.86 22.81
CA PHE A 293 -4.27 -6.89 22.55
C PHE A 293 -5.00 -5.55 22.27
N SER A 294 -4.34 -4.39 22.25
CA SER A 294 -4.99 -3.07 22.23
C SER A 294 -5.57 -2.64 20.87
N SER A 295 -5.53 -3.49 19.85
CA SER A 295 -5.96 -3.14 18.48
C SER A 295 -6.90 -4.16 17.82
N ARG A 296 -7.41 -5.17 18.53
CA ARG A 296 -8.43 -6.08 17.97
C ARG A 296 -9.81 -5.37 18.06
N PRO A 297 -10.50 -5.15 16.93
CA PRO A 297 -11.87 -4.66 16.97
C PRO A 297 -12.74 -5.62 17.80
N GLU A 298 -13.55 -5.08 18.70
CA GLU A 298 -14.64 -5.83 19.33
C GLU A 298 -15.69 -6.12 18.26
N THR A 299 -15.48 -7.17 17.47
CA THR A 299 -16.49 -7.67 16.52
C THR A 299 -16.85 -9.09 16.90
N ASP A 300 -18.14 -9.37 17.07
CA ASP A 300 -18.71 -10.69 17.42
C ASP A 300 -18.57 -11.76 16.31
N ALA A 301 -17.91 -11.44 15.20
CA ALA A 301 -17.55 -12.40 14.16
C ALA A 301 -16.18 -13.02 14.49
N PRO A 302 -16.01 -14.35 14.41
CA PRO A 302 -14.69 -14.97 14.49
C PRO A 302 -13.87 -14.52 13.28
N LEU A 303 -13.09 -13.46 13.43
CA LEU A 303 -12.02 -13.13 12.50
C LEU A 303 -11.05 -14.31 12.55
N LEU A 304 -10.82 -14.94 11.39
CA LEU A 304 -9.74 -15.92 11.25
C LEU A 304 -8.45 -15.28 11.78
N SER A 305 -7.66 -16.03 12.54
CA SER A 305 -6.34 -15.54 12.91
C SER A 305 -5.52 -15.30 11.63
N VAL A 306 -4.54 -14.41 11.68
CA VAL A 306 -3.66 -14.14 10.53
C VAL A 306 -3.01 -15.46 10.04
N SER A 307 -2.67 -16.37 10.95
CA SER A 307 -2.17 -17.70 10.61
C SER A 307 -3.19 -18.55 9.85
N GLU A 308 -4.47 -18.51 10.25
CA GLU A 308 -5.55 -19.20 9.52
C GLU A 308 -5.75 -18.65 8.11
N MET A 309 -5.64 -17.33 7.91
CA MET A 309 -5.70 -16.72 6.58
C MET A 309 -4.56 -17.24 5.67
N PHE A 310 -3.31 -17.20 6.14
CA PHE A 310 -2.18 -17.74 5.38
C PHE A 310 -2.36 -19.23 5.04
N MET A 311 -2.92 -20.03 5.96
CA MET A 311 -3.18 -21.44 5.68
C MET A 311 -4.28 -21.66 4.67
N SER A 312 -5.34 -20.85 4.69
CA SER A 312 -6.39 -20.91 3.69
C SER A 312 -5.79 -20.72 2.29
N ASP A 313 -5.00 -19.65 2.10
CA ASP A 313 -4.39 -19.33 0.82
C ASP A 313 -3.40 -20.42 0.34
N ILE A 314 -2.56 -20.94 1.25
CA ILE A 314 -1.66 -22.07 0.92
C ILE A 314 -2.48 -23.29 0.47
N ASN A 315 -3.59 -23.59 1.15
CA ASN A 315 -4.42 -24.73 0.85
C ASN A 315 -5.14 -24.58 -0.49
N GLU A 316 -5.63 -23.40 -0.83
CA GLU A 316 -6.23 -23.10 -2.12
C GLU A 316 -5.23 -23.30 -3.27
N LEU A 317 -4.03 -22.73 -3.15
CA LEU A 317 -2.98 -22.92 -4.15
C LEU A 317 -2.53 -24.38 -4.24
N LYS A 318 -2.43 -25.08 -3.10
CA LYS A 318 -2.12 -26.52 -3.07
C LYS A 318 -3.19 -27.35 -3.80
N GLN A 319 -4.47 -27.00 -3.65
CA GLN A 319 -5.55 -27.64 -4.40
C GLN A 319 -5.44 -27.35 -5.90
N SER A 320 -5.16 -26.11 -6.29
CA SER A 320 -4.92 -25.71 -7.68
C SER A 320 -3.76 -26.49 -8.32
N ILE A 321 -2.64 -26.60 -7.60
CA ILE A 321 -1.46 -27.39 -8.00
C ILE A 321 -1.82 -28.88 -8.13
N SER A 322 -2.58 -29.42 -7.18
CA SER A 322 -3.02 -30.84 -7.22
C SER A 322 -3.91 -31.11 -8.43
N LYS A 323 -4.83 -30.20 -8.75
CA LYS A 323 -5.66 -30.24 -9.96
C LYS A 323 -4.80 -30.19 -11.22
N TRP A 324 -3.79 -29.33 -11.27
CA TRP A 324 -2.87 -29.26 -12.41
C TRP A 324 -2.12 -30.59 -12.62
N ARG A 325 -1.65 -31.23 -11.55
CA ARG A 325 -1.01 -32.56 -11.65
C ARG A 325 -1.96 -33.63 -12.20
N LEU A 326 -3.21 -33.62 -11.74
CA LEU A 326 -4.24 -34.56 -12.20
C LEU A 326 -4.52 -34.38 -13.70
N ASP A 327 -4.69 -33.14 -14.16
CA ASP A 327 -4.95 -32.85 -15.58
C ASP A 327 -3.81 -33.32 -16.51
N LEU A 328 -2.57 -33.27 -16.01
CA LEU A 328 -1.38 -33.75 -16.72
C LEU A 328 -1.10 -35.25 -16.52
N ASN A 329 -1.80 -35.91 -15.60
CA ASN A 329 -1.56 -37.30 -15.19
C ASN A 329 -0.10 -37.56 -14.76
N ILE A 330 0.41 -36.71 -13.86
CA ILE A 330 1.79 -36.77 -13.33
C ILE A 330 1.80 -36.96 -11.82
N PRO A 331 2.84 -37.59 -11.25
CA PRO A 331 2.88 -37.86 -9.82
C PRO A 331 3.12 -36.59 -8.98
N LYS A 332 2.92 -36.71 -7.65
CA LYS A 332 3.01 -35.58 -6.70
C LYS A 332 4.42 -34.99 -6.59
N ASP A 333 5.45 -35.80 -6.81
CA ASP A 333 6.87 -35.45 -6.75
C ASP A 333 7.43 -34.90 -8.07
N TYR A 334 6.62 -34.87 -9.13
CA TYR A 334 7.03 -34.31 -10.43
C TYR A 334 7.27 -32.79 -10.35
N ASN A 335 8.25 -32.26 -11.08
CA ASN A 335 8.46 -30.82 -11.16
C ASN A 335 7.56 -30.17 -12.25
N LEU A 336 6.46 -29.53 -11.83
CA LEU A 336 5.51 -28.86 -12.73
C LEU A 336 6.12 -27.71 -13.55
N LEU A 337 7.28 -27.20 -13.14
CA LEU A 337 7.97 -26.10 -13.81
C LEU A 337 8.91 -26.59 -14.92
N THR A 338 8.86 -27.90 -15.24
CA THR A 338 9.58 -28.51 -16.36
C THR A 338 8.57 -29.10 -17.36
N PRO A 339 8.86 -29.05 -18.69
CA PRO A 339 7.95 -29.56 -19.70
C PRO A 339 7.57 -31.03 -19.42
N PRO A 340 6.28 -31.40 -19.50
CA PRO A 340 5.87 -32.77 -19.26
C PRO A 340 6.57 -33.73 -20.24
N PRO A 341 6.91 -34.96 -19.81
CA PRO A 341 7.44 -35.96 -20.72
C PRO A 341 6.42 -36.18 -21.87
N PRO A 342 6.89 -36.42 -23.10
CA PRO A 342 5.99 -36.64 -24.24
C PRO A 342 5.05 -37.80 -23.90
N ARG A 343 3.74 -37.61 -24.09
CA ARG A 343 2.74 -38.67 -23.93
C ARG A 343 3.13 -39.80 -24.89
N LYS A 344 3.38 -41.00 -24.34
CA LYS A 344 3.50 -42.21 -25.17
C LYS A 344 2.13 -42.41 -25.83
N SER A 345 2.07 -42.15 -27.13
CA SER A 345 0.91 -42.40 -27.99
C SER A 345 0.60 -43.89 -28.10
#